data_AF-A0A0G0MRN1-F1
#
_entry.id   AF-A0A0G0MRN1-F1
#
_cell.length_a   1.000
_cell.length_b   1.000
_cell.length_c   1.000
_cell.angle_alpha   90.00
_cell.angle_beta   90.00
_cell.angle_gamma   90.00
#
_symmetry.space_group_name_H-M   'P 1'
#
loop_
_entity.id
_entity.type
_entity.pdbx_description
1 polymer ?
#
loop_
_entity_poly.entity_id
_entity_poly.type
_entity_poly.pdbx_seq_one_letter_code
_entity_poly.pdbx_strand_id
1 'polypeptide(L)'
;MSVLKGKLENFQVPDGHDVYNPTIPFMYNGREIVAIRLEPRINEFASIVVFYQKDGKNRWVRDHKLPSFSMQDPFITKTRNEYILGGVKVTPNPNFPNESNYSTVIYVGKSLENMFLYYESPNKMKGIRILELENRKIAVFSRPQVLSSKDPMGRGRIAFALIDNLTQITVGIQRAEIIEGLYKDEEWGGCNEVHELDNGDLGILGHIAYFDEKGNRHYHVTTFEFNPTTKKVSNHRVIVKREIFPKGIKVKRQDLEDVLYPGGIRKIATSDKYEVFVGISDTSSGKVEIGSPFSSTPKLKLHS
;
A
#
# COMPACT_ATOMS: atom_id res chain seq x y z
N MET A 1 -27.88 -12.25 -1.19
CA MET A 1 -26.53 -11.70 -0.93
C MET A 1 -26.31 -10.58 -1.92
N SER A 2 -26.02 -9.35 -1.48
CA SER A 2 -25.68 -8.26 -2.41
C SER A 2 -24.36 -8.60 -3.11
N VAL A 3 -24.37 -8.61 -4.44
CA VAL A 3 -23.14 -8.80 -5.24
C VAL A 3 -22.19 -7.64 -4.93
N LEU A 4 -20.97 -7.96 -4.51
CA LEU A 4 -19.93 -6.97 -4.27
C LEU A 4 -19.62 -6.23 -5.58
N LYS A 5 -19.69 -4.90 -5.58
CA LYS A 5 -19.46 -4.09 -6.79
C LYS A 5 -18.54 -2.92 -6.50
N GLY A 6 -17.39 -2.92 -7.17
CA GLY A 6 -16.43 -1.82 -7.12
C GLY A 6 -16.87 -0.64 -7.99
N LYS A 7 -16.41 0.56 -7.64
CA LYS A 7 -16.64 1.80 -8.38
C LYS A 7 -15.31 2.48 -8.68
N LEU A 8 -15.24 3.17 -9.81
CA LEU A 8 -14.12 4.06 -10.10
C LEU A 8 -14.26 5.34 -9.28
N GLU A 9 -13.13 5.88 -8.84
CA GLU A 9 -13.08 7.21 -8.24
C GLU A 9 -12.80 8.26 -9.32
N ASN A 10 -13.48 9.40 -9.21
CA ASN A 10 -13.36 10.49 -10.17
C ASN A 10 -12.18 11.40 -9.80
N PHE A 11 -11.01 11.14 -10.39
CA PHE A 11 -9.83 11.99 -10.28
C PHE A 11 -9.70 12.92 -11.49
N GLN A 12 -9.34 14.17 -11.25
CA GLN A 12 -8.82 15.04 -12.31
C GLN A 12 -7.45 14.50 -12.75
N VAL A 13 -7.32 14.17 -14.03
CA VAL A 13 -6.08 13.61 -14.58
C VAL A 13 -5.54 14.57 -15.64
N PRO A 14 -4.28 15.03 -15.52
CA PRO A 14 -3.64 15.81 -16.59
C PRO A 14 -3.50 15.01 -17.88
N ASP A 15 -3.55 15.68 -19.03
CA ASP A 15 -3.40 15.01 -20.33
C ASP A 15 -2.09 14.23 -20.42
N GLY A 16 -2.16 13.02 -20.99
CA GLY A 16 -1.01 12.11 -21.12
C GLY A 16 -0.57 11.42 -19.82
N HIS A 17 -1.29 11.63 -18.71
CA HIS A 17 -0.97 11.02 -17.42
C HIS A 17 -2.04 10.04 -16.96
N ASP A 18 -1.70 9.28 -15.93
CA ASP A 18 -2.59 8.45 -15.14
C ASP A 18 -2.44 8.75 -13.65
N VAL A 19 -3.49 8.47 -12.89
CA VAL A 19 -3.57 8.73 -11.45
C VAL A 19 -4.12 7.47 -10.79
N TYR A 20 -3.26 6.75 -10.07
CA TYR A 20 -3.56 5.41 -9.55
C TYR A 20 -2.74 5.06 -8.29
N ASN A 21 -2.97 3.87 -7.73
CA ASN A 21 -2.37 3.41 -6.46
C ASN A 21 -2.47 4.46 -5.33
N PRO A 22 -3.69 4.87 -4.94
CA PRO A 22 -3.90 5.87 -3.89
C PRO A 22 -3.57 5.29 -2.51
N THR A 23 -3.38 6.13 -1.51
CA THR A 23 -3.61 5.74 -0.11
C THR A 23 -5.12 5.59 0.17
N ILE A 24 -5.50 5.12 1.35
CA ILE A 24 -6.85 5.44 1.85
C ILE A 24 -6.98 6.97 2.03
N PRO A 25 -8.15 7.59 1.77
CA PRO A 25 -8.34 9.00 2.08
C PRO A 25 -8.27 9.27 3.57
N PHE A 26 -7.51 10.28 4.00
CA PHE A 26 -7.27 10.62 5.39
C PHE A 26 -7.52 12.10 5.68
N MET A 27 -7.72 12.44 6.95
CA MET A 27 -7.98 13.83 7.35
C MET A 27 -6.66 14.59 7.55
N TYR A 28 -6.58 15.78 6.96
CA TYR A 28 -5.46 16.69 7.10
C TYR A 28 -5.94 18.14 7.15
N ASN A 29 -5.69 18.83 8.27
CA ASN A 29 -6.14 20.21 8.51
C ASN A 29 -7.63 20.43 8.19
N GLY A 30 -8.49 19.52 8.66
CA GLY A 30 -9.94 19.58 8.47
C GLY A 30 -10.44 19.21 7.07
N ARG A 31 -9.55 18.77 6.17
CA ARG A 31 -9.88 18.36 4.79
C ARG A 31 -9.58 16.88 4.59
N GLU A 32 -10.45 16.18 3.88
CA GLU A 32 -10.16 14.82 3.42
C GLU A 32 -9.25 14.90 2.19
N ILE A 33 -8.10 14.25 2.27
CA ILE A 33 -7.11 14.21 1.19
C ILE A 33 -6.68 12.76 0.91
N VAL A 34 -6.07 12.56 -0.26
CA VAL A 34 -5.47 11.27 -0.65
C VAL A 34 -4.10 11.53 -1.26
N ALA A 35 -3.10 10.75 -0.86
CA ALA A 35 -1.82 10.71 -1.55
C ALA A 35 -1.91 9.67 -2.66
N ILE A 36 -1.46 9.99 -3.87
CA ILE A 36 -1.67 9.14 -5.03
C ILE A 36 -0.51 9.28 -6.02
N ARG A 37 -0.20 8.20 -6.74
CA ARG A 37 0.79 8.21 -7.82
C ARG A 37 0.18 8.90 -9.04
N LEU A 38 0.83 9.98 -9.48
CA LEU A 38 0.64 10.62 -10.77
C LEU A 38 1.80 10.23 -11.67
N GLU A 39 1.51 9.70 -12.85
CA GLU A 39 2.54 9.16 -13.72
C GLU A 39 2.25 9.47 -15.19
N PRO A 40 3.24 9.91 -15.98
CA PRO A 40 3.11 9.94 -17.43
C PRO A 40 2.88 8.54 -18.00
N ARG A 41 1.89 8.38 -18.88
CA ARG A 41 1.51 7.07 -19.45
C ARG A 41 2.70 6.28 -20.00
N ILE A 42 3.66 6.97 -20.62
CA ILE A 42 4.80 6.39 -21.33
C ILE A 42 6.12 6.41 -20.54
N ASN A 43 6.19 7.05 -19.37
CA ASN A 43 7.44 7.20 -18.61
C ASN A 43 7.24 6.96 -17.11
N GLU A 44 7.59 5.75 -16.67
CA GLU A 44 7.46 5.35 -15.26
C GLU A 44 8.44 6.03 -14.32
N PHE A 45 9.64 6.40 -14.81
CA PHE A 45 10.67 7.09 -14.02
C PHE A 45 10.28 8.52 -13.65
N ALA A 46 9.27 9.08 -14.32
CA ALA A 46 8.71 10.40 -14.03
C ALA A 46 7.48 10.33 -13.10
N SER A 47 7.24 9.18 -12.46
CA SER A 47 6.21 9.06 -11.42
C SER A 47 6.50 10.00 -10.25
N ILE A 48 5.45 10.67 -9.79
CA ILE A 48 5.47 11.46 -8.56
C ILE A 48 4.26 11.11 -7.69
N VAL A 49 4.44 11.17 -6.38
CA VAL A 49 3.34 11.19 -5.42
C VAL A 49 2.89 12.63 -5.23
N VAL A 50 1.60 12.84 -5.32
CA VAL A 50 0.91 14.13 -5.15
C VAL A 50 -0.33 13.94 -4.29
N PHE A 51 -0.89 15.04 -3.80
CA PHE A 51 -2.09 15.02 -2.96
C PHE A 51 -3.30 15.56 -3.71
N TYR A 52 -4.45 14.94 -3.47
CA TYR A 52 -5.73 15.36 -4.01
C TYR A 52 -6.74 15.59 -2.89
N GLN A 53 -7.68 16.50 -3.11
CA GLN A 53 -8.82 16.78 -2.24
C GLN A 53 -10.11 16.88 -3.07
N LYS A 54 -11.29 16.83 -2.44
CA LYS A 54 -12.56 16.99 -3.18
C LYS A 54 -12.83 18.46 -3.56
N ASP A 55 -13.32 18.70 -4.78
CA ASP A 55 -13.70 20.03 -5.31
C ASP A 55 -15.14 20.47 -5.00
N GLY A 56 -15.82 19.82 -4.05
CA GLY A 56 -17.22 20.04 -3.73
C GLY A 56 -18.22 19.36 -4.68
N LYS A 57 -17.79 18.87 -5.85
CA LYS A 57 -18.61 18.07 -6.78
C LYS A 57 -18.24 16.58 -6.73
N ASN A 58 -17.69 16.14 -5.60
CA ASN A 58 -17.17 14.78 -5.39
C ASN A 58 -16.07 14.34 -6.38
N ARG A 59 -15.42 15.26 -7.11
CA ARG A 59 -14.22 14.97 -7.90
C ARG A 59 -12.97 15.27 -7.07
N TRP A 60 -12.01 14.37 -7.12
CA TRP A 60 -10.67 14.60 -6.57
C TRP A 60 -9.89 15.52 -7.50
N VAL A 61 -9.38 16.63 -6.97
CA VAL A 61 -8.53 17.60 -7.67
C VAL A 61 -7.22 17.76 -6.93
N ARG A 62 -6.12 17.98 -7.67
CA ARG A 62 -4.78 18.10 -7.09
C ARG A 62 -4.71 19.33 -6.17
N ASP A 63 -4.20 19.13 -4.95
CA ASP A 63 -3.85 20.23 -4.06
C ASP A 63 -2.42 20.70 -4.38
N HIS A 64 -2.33 21.79 -5.14
CA HIS A 64 -1.05 22.39 -5.54
C HIS A 64 -0.31 23.10 -4.40
N LYS A 65 -0.92 23.24 -3.22
CA LYS A 65 -0.25 23.81 -2.04
C LYS A 65 0.61 22.77 -1.31
N LEU A 66 0.32 21.49 -1.51
CA LEU A 66 1.11 20.39 -0.92
C LEU A 66 2.25 19.99 -1.87
N PRO A 67 3.41 19.57 -1.31
CA PRO A 67 4.55 19.17 -2.13
C PRO A 67 4.27 17.90 -2.92
N SER A 68 5.12 17.66 -3.93
CA SER A 68 5.20 16.37 -4.62
C SER A 68 6.47 15.63 -4.23
N PHE A 69 6.43 14.29 -4.28
CA PHE A 69 7.57 13.44 -3.95
C PHE A 69 7.93 12.55 -5.13
N SER A 70 9.20 12.48 -5.51
CA SER A 70 9.69 11.65 -6.63
C SER A 70 9.74 10.17 -6.23
N MET A 71 8.58 9.55 -6.11
CA MET A 71 8.37 8.16 -5.73
C MET A 71 7.03 7.64 -6.29
N GLN A 72 6.79 6.34 -6.13
CA GLN A 72 5.59 5.62 -6.54
C GLN A 72 4.85 5.05 -5.33
N ASP A 73 3.62 4.59 -5.55
CA ASP A 73 2.84 3.72 -4.64
C ASP A 73 2.87 4.19 -3.17
N PRO A 74 2.30 5.38 -2.88
CA PRO A 74 2.37 5.99 -1.57
C PRO A 74 1.67 5.17 -0.50
N PHE A 75 2.21 5.23 0.70
CA PHE A 75 1.52 4.83 1.94
C PHE A 75 1.74 5.89 3.00
N ILE A 76 0.80 6.00 3.92
CA ILE A 76 0.87 6.99 4.99
C ILE A 76 0.42 6.38 6.31
N THR A 77 1.10 6.77 7.38
CA THR A 77 0.71 6.48 8.76
C THR A 77 1.13 7.65 9.65
N LYS A 78 0.90 7.53 10.95
CA LYS A 78 1.20 8.57 11.93
C LYS A 78 1.74 7.97 13.21
N THR A 79 2.84 8.51 13.71
CA THR A 79 3.24 8.37 15.12
C THR A 79 2.53 9.45 15.93
N ARG A 80 2.55 9.41 17.26
CA ARG A 80 1.94 10.46 18.10
C ARG A 80 2.27 11.89 17.67
N ASN A 81 3.46 12.14 17.11
CA ASN A 81 3.95 13.49 16.84
C ASN A 81 4.12 13.81 15.34
N GLU A 82 4.23 12.80 14.47
CA GLU A 82 4.71 12.99 13.10
C GLU A 82 3.95 12.11 12.09
N TYR A 83 3.73 12.65 10.91
CA TYR A 83 3.34 11.88 9.73
C TYR A 83 4.53 11.11 9.21
N ILE A 84 4.26 9.90 8.74
CA ILE A 84 5.19 9.06 8.01
C ILE A 84 4.56 8.85 6.64
N LEU A 85 5.19 9.36 5.60
CA LEU A 85 4.82 9.13 4.21
C LEU A 85 5.92 8.33 3.55
N GLY A 86 5.60 7.18 2.99
CA GLY A 86 6.55 6.40 2.22
C GLY A 86 6.05 6.06 0.83
N GLY A 87 6.96 5.50 0.03
CA GLY A 87 6.70 5.09 -1.34
C GLY A 87 7.92 4.38 -1.92
N VAL A 88 7.90 4.11 -3.22
CA VAL A 88 8.99 3.44 -3.92
C VAL A 88 9.73 4.43 -4.81
N LYS A 89 11.01 4.66 -4.52
CA LYS A 89 11.92 5.38 -5.43
C LYS A 89 12.37 4.40 -6.50
N VAL A 90 12.19 4.75 -7.76
CA VAL A 90 12.60 3.95 -8.91
C VAL A 90 13.63 4.73 -9.73
N THR A 91 14.77 4.12 -10.01
CA THR A 91 15.84 4.73 -10.82
C THR A 91 16.29 3.75 -11.91
N PRO A 92 16.81 4.25 -13.05
CA PRO A 92 17.46 3.39 -14.03
C PRO A 92 18.62 2.62 -13.39
N ASN A 93 18.82 1.37 -13.80
CA ASN A 93 20.00 0.61 -13.40
C ASN A 93 21.17 1.01 -14.31
N PRO A 94 22.24 1.65 -13.79
CA PRO A 94 23.34 2.14 -14.62
C PRO A 94 24.13 1.01 -15.31
N ASN A 95 24.07 -0.20 -14.74
CA ASN A 95 24.81 -1.35 -15.25
C ASN A 95 23.95 -2.21 -16.20
N PHE A 96 22.63 -2.08 -16.15
CA PHE A 96 21.69 -2.91 -16.89
C PHE A 96 20.55 -2.04 -17.45
N PRO A 97 20.66 -1.56 -18.69
CA PRO A 97 19.73 -0.56 -19.26
C PRO A 97 18.24 -0.96 -19.26
N ASN A 98 17.96 -2.26 -19.23
CA ASN A 98 16.60 -2.82 -19.21
C ASN A 98 16.08 -3.11 -17.80
N GLU A 99 16.86 -2.79 -16.76
CA GLU A 99 16.47 -2.97 -15.38
C GLU A 99 16.30 -1.63 -14.66
N SER A 100 15.48 -1.65 -13.62
CA SER A 100 15.36 -0.56 -12.67
C SER A 100 15.89 -0.98 -11.30
N ASN A 101 16.51 -0.04 -10.62
CA ASN A 101 16.72 -0.10 -9.19
C ASN A 101 15.47 0.44 -8.49
N TYR A 102 15.17 -0.11 -7.32
CA TYR A 102 14.04 0.36 -6.53
C TYR A 102 14.28 0.17 -5.04
N SER A 103 13.90 1.18 -4.27
CA SER A 103 13.99 1.17 -2.80
C SER A 103 12.74 1.80 -2.20
N THR A 104 12.32 1.32 -1.04
CA THR A 104 11.32 2.04 -0.25
C THR A 104 11.99 3.26 0.37
N VAL A 105 11.39 4.42 0.18
CA VAL A 105 11.77 5.67 0.84
C VAL A 105 10.71 6.04 1.87
N ILE A 106 11.12 6.59 3.00
CA ILE A 106 10.24 7.07 4.07
C ILE A 106 10.62 8.52 4.38
N TYR A 107 9.61 9.37 4.33
CA TYR A 107 9.65 10.76 4.74
C TYR A 107 8.91 10.93 6.06
N VAL A 108 9.45 11.76 6.94
CA VAL A 108 8.87 12.07 8.26
C VAL A 108 8.69 13.57 8.38
N GLY A 109 7.61 14.01 9.04
CA GLY A 109 7.38 15.43 9.29
C GLY A 109 6.17 15.68 10.18
N LYS A 110 6.15 16.85 10.83
CA LYS A 110 4.99 17.29 11.64
C LYS A 110 3.81 17.73 10.77
N SER A 111 4.06 18.07 9.52
CA SER A 111 3.08 18.49 8.54
C SER A 111 3.49 17.98 7.16
N LEU A 112 2.53 17.83 6.23
CA LEU A 112 2.81 17.30 4.90
C LEU A 112 3.63 18.28 4.03
N GLU A 113 3.62 19.57 4.36
CA GLU A 113 4.43 20.59 3.71
C GLU A 113 5.92 20.49 4.11
N ASN A 114 6.21 19.97 5.30
CA ASN A 114 7.55 19.95 5.90
C ASN A 114 7.96 18.51 6.23
N MET A 115 8.17 17.72 5.17
CA MET A 115 8.58 16.33 5.25
C MET A 115 10.04 16.20 4.80
N PHE A 116 10.87 15.47 5.55
CA PHE A 116 12.27 15.20 5.18
C PHE A 116 12.49 13.71 4.96
N LEU A 117 13.37 13.35 4.02
CA LEU A 117 13.75 11.95 3.79
C LEU A 117 14.44 11.41 5.04
N TYR A 118 13.83 10.42 5.66
CA TYR A 118 14.30 9.80 6.91
C TYR A 118 15.03 8.49 6.64
N TYR A 119 14.53 7.68 5.71
CA TYR A 119 15.07 6.36 5.43
C TYR A 119 14.94 5.99 3.96
N GLU A 120 15.94 5.28 3.43
CA GLU A 120 15.92 4.61 2.14
C GLU A 120 16.37 3.16 2.36
N SER A 121 15.57 2.20 1.90
CA SER A 121 15.86 0.78 2.06
C SER A 121 17.01 0.33 1.18
N PRO A 122 17.59 -0.87 1.43
CA PRO A 122 18.46 -1.52 0.46
C PRO A 122 17.83 -1.60 -0.92
N ASN A 123 18.68 -1.56 -1.95
CA ASN A 123 18.24 -1.72 -3.34
C ASN A 123 17.49 -3.05 -3.52
N LYS A 124 16.52 -3.04 -4.43
CA LYS A 124 15.61 -4.15 -4.74
C LYS A 124 14.71 -4.57 -3.56
N MET A 125 14.43 -3.65 -2.62
CA MET A 125 13.45 -3.87 -1.55
C MET A 125 12.33 -2.82 -1.60
N LYS A 126 11.14 -3.25 -2.04
CA LYS A 126 9.90 -2.47 -1.95
C LYS A 126 8.89 -3.14 -1.04
N GLY A 127 7.92 -2.38 -0.53
CA GLY A 127 6.82 -2.93 0.27
C GLY A 127 7.07 -2.93 1.77
N ILE A 128 7.94 -2.02 2.26
CA ILE A 128 8.03 -1.76 3.70
C ILE A 128 6.76 -1.02 4.16
N ARG A 129 6.20 -1.42 5.30
CA ARG A 129 5.12 -0.74 6.01
C ARG A 129 5.45 -0.68 7.49
N ILE A 130 5.08 0.42 8.14
CA ILE A 130 5.32 0.61 9.56
C ILE A 130 4.06 1.10 10.27
N LEU A 131 3.93 0.76 11.55
CA LEU A 131 2.85 1.22 12.41
C LEU A 131 3.38 1.40 13.84
N GLU A 132 3.14 2.57 14.43
CA GLU A 132 3.37 2.78 15.86
C GLU A 132 2.19 2.22 16.67
N LEU A 133 2.46 1.22 17.49
CA LEU A 133 1.49 0.56 18.36
C LEU A 133 1.17 1.43 19.60
N GLU A 134 0.09 1.12 20.31
CA GLU A 134 -0.28 1.81 21.55
C GLU A 134 0.82 1.76 22.61
N ASN A 135 1.53 0.64 22.70
CA ASN A 135 2.67 0.44 23.59
C ASN A 135 3.95 1.17 23.14
N ARG A 136 3.86 2.05 22.13
CA ARG A 136 4.94 2.88 21.57
C ARG A 136 5.98 2.14 20.72
N LYS A 137 5.94 0.81 20.67
CA LYS A 137 6.78 0.05 19.75
C LYS A 137 6.31 0.25 18.31
N ILE A 138 7.18 0.01 17.36
CA ILE A 138 6.88 0.10 15.93
C ILE A 138 6.89 -1.30 15.34
N ALA A 139 5.75 -1.71 14.80
CA ALA A 139 5.64 -2.86 13.93
C ALA A 139 6.23 -2.50 12.57
N VAL A 140 7.22 -3.28 12.11
CA VAL A 140 7.86 -3.12 10.80
C VAL A 140 7.59 -4.37 9.99
N PHE A 141 6.86 -4.19 8.89
CA PHE A 141 6.70 -5.20 7.86
C PHE A 141 7.64 -4.85 6.71
N SER A 142 8.54 -5.78 6.37
CA SER A 142 9.40 -5.69 5.20
C SER A 142 9.01 -6.75 4.18
N ARG A 143 9.64 -6.69 3.00
CA ARG A 143 9.38 -7.64 1.92
C ARG A 143 10.69 -7.99 1.22
N PRO A 144 11.56 -8.78 1.87
CA PRO A 144 12.81 -9.23 1.25
C PRO A 144 12.50 -9.95 -0.07
N GLN A 145 13.28 -9.66 -1.12
CA GLN A 145 13.19 -10.29 -2.43
C GLN A 145 14.51 -11.02 -2.72
N VAL A 146 14.81 -12.02 -1.91
CA VAL A 146 16.04 -12.80 -1.97
C VAL A 146 15.72 -14.28 -1.88
N LEU A 147 16.50 -15.10 -2.59
CA LEU A 147 16.38 -16.56 -2.50
C LEU A 147 16.65 -17.01 -1.07
N SER A 148 15.74 -17.82 -0.53
CA SER A 148 15.89 -18.43 0.79
C SER A 148 15.10 -19.74 0.86
N SER A 149 15.33 -20.55 1.90
CA SER A 149 14.50 -21.73 2.14
C SER A 149 13.01 -21.42 2.32
N LYS A 150 12.69 -20.18 2.73
CA LYS A 150 11.31 -19.71 2.92
C LYS A 150 10.74 -18.96 1.73
N ASP A 151 11.56 -18.59 0.75
CA ASP A 151 11.15 -17.97 -0.53
C ASP A 151 12.06 -18.52 -1.65
N PRO A 152 11.79 -19.75 -2.14
CA PRO A 152 12.66 -20.42 -3.09
C PRO A 152 12.76 -19.71 -4.45
N MET A 153 11.80 -18.84 -4.77
CA MET A 153 11.78 -18.08 -6.01
C MET A 153 12.28 -16.63 -5.86
N GLY A 154 12.53 -16.18 -4.61
CA GLY A 154 12.97 -14.81 -4.31
C GLY A 154 12.01 -13.72 -4.77
N ARG A 155 10.73 -14.06 -5.01
CA ARG A 155 9.71 -13.12 -5.54
C ARG A 155 9.26 -12.12 -4.48
N GLY A 156 9.40 -12.52 -3.23
CA GLY A 156 9.31 -11.71 -2.05
C GLY A 156 8.14 -12.06 -1.17
N ARG A 157 8.43 -12.31 0.11
CA ARG A 157 7.45 -12.64 1.15
C ARG A 157 7.47 -11.61 2.27
N ILE A 158 6.34 -11.48 2.97
CA ILE A 158 6.22 -10.52 4.07
C ILE A 158 7.10 -11.01 5.23
N ALA A 159 7.91 -10.12 5.77
CA ALA A 159 8.70 -10.35 6.98
C ALA A 159 8.34 -9.33 8.05
N PHE A 160 8.50 -9.70 9.32
CA PHE A 160 8.11 -8.87 10.46
C PHE A 160 9.23 -8.69 11.47
N ALA A 161 9.35 -7.47 11.98
CA ALA A 161 10.09 -7.15 13.19
C ALA A 161 9.31 -6.15 14.04
N LEU A 162 9.47 -6.26 15.36
CA LEU A 162 9.00 -5.25 16.30
C LEU A 162 10.22 -4.48 16.80
N ILE A 163 10.23 -3.16 16.68
CA ILE A 163 11.33 -2.29 17.13
C ILE A 163 10.83 -1.29 18.18
N ASP A 164 11.73 -0.71 18.98
CA ASP A 164 11.30 0.19 20.07
C ASP A 164 11.00 1.61 19.58
N ASN A 165 11.65 2.05 18.50
CA ASN A 165 11.43 3.37 17.90
C ASN A 165 12.01 3.42 16.47
N LEU A 166 11.70 4.49 15.73
CA LEU A 166 11.98 4.59 14.30
C LEU A 166 13.49 4.61 13.97
N THR A 167 14.35 5.02 14.90
CA THR A 167 15.80 5.03 14.68
C THR A 167 16.37 3.62 14.48
N GLN A 168 15.65 2.59 14.95
CA GLN A 168 16.02 1.18 14.78
C GLN A 168 15.50 0.58 13.46
N ILE A 169 14.89 1.35 12.55
CA ILE A 169 14.25 0.81 11.33
C ILE A 169 15.20 -0.06 10.50
N THR A 170 16.46 0.35 10.32
CA THR A 170 17.48 -0.43 9.60
C THR A 170 17.70 -1.80 10.24
N VAL A 171 17.90 -1.82 11.56
CA VAL A 171 18.10 -3.05 12.35
C VAL A 171 16.85 -3.91 12.31
N GLY A 172 15.67 -3.29 12.39
CA GLY A 172 14.36 -3.93 12.27
C GLY A 172 14.21 -4.68 10.95
N ILE A 173 14.53 -4.03 9.83
CA ILE A 173 14.44 -4.64 8.50
C ILE A 173 15.43 -5.81 8.35
N GLN A 174 16.66 -5.66 8.87
CA GLN A 174 17.67 -6.73 8.81
C GLN A 174 17.30 -7.96 9.63
N ARG A 175 16.64 -7.78 10.79
CA ARG A 175 16.22 -8.87 11.68
C ARG A 175 14.80 -9.39 11.40
N ALA A 176 14.11 -8.82 10.42
CA ALA A 176 12.73 -9.18 10.13
C ALA A 176 12.66 -10.66 9.70
N GLU A 177 11.77 -11.40 10.33
CA GLU A 177 11.57 -12.82 10.04
C GLU A 177 10.43 -12.99 9.04
N ILE A 178 10.65 -13.79 7.99
CA ILE A 178 9.60 -14.13 7.02
C ILE A 178 8.44 -14.80 7.75
N ILE A 179 7.24 -14.27 7.52
CA ILE A 179 5.97 -14.84 7.96
C ILE A 179 5.61 -15.99 7.02
N GLU A 180 5.47 -17.18 7.58
CA GLU A 180 5.17 -18.41 6.84
C GLU A 180 3.65 -18.64 6.71
N GLY A 181 3.24 -19.48 5.76
CA GLY A 181 1.85 -19.89 5.58
C GLY A 181 0.94 -18.88 4.86
N LEU A 182 1.50 -17.78 4.33
CA LEU A 182 0.73 -16.79 3.55
C LEU A 182 0.65 -17.12 2.06
N TYR A 183 1.67 -17.75 1.49
CA TYR A 183 1.84 -17.88 0.04
C TYR A 183 2.28 -19.30 -0.32
N LYS A 184 1.80 -19.79 -1.45
CA LYS A 184 2.43 -20.91 -2.16
C LYS A 184 3.78 -20.50 -2.75
N ASP A 185 4.50 -21.44 -3.33
CA ASP A 185 5.85 -21.20 -3.85
C ASP A 185 5.86 -20.27 -5.07
N GLU A 186 4.84 -20.38 -5.92
CA GLU A 186 4.64 -19.53 -7.09
C GLU A 186 4.06 -18.15 -6.76
N GLU A 187 3.45 -18.01 -5.58
CA GLU A 187 2.78 -16.80 -5.11
C GLU A 187 3.76 -15.87 -4.39
N TRP A 188 3.50 -14.57 -4.48
CA TRP A 188 4.16 -13.55 -3.68
C TRP A 188 3.14 -12.54 -3.17
N GLY A 189 3.57 -11.69 -2.25
CA GLY A 189 2.70 -10.64 -1.76
C GLY A 189 3.41 -9.63 -0.89
N GLY A 190 2.61 -8.72 -0.34
CA GLY A 190 3.11 -7.60 0.43
C GLY A 190 2.04 -6.99 1.31
N CYS A 191 2.52 -6.33 2.36
CA CYS A 191 1.70 -5.49 3.20
C CYS A 191 1.45 -4.14 2.49
N ASN A 192 0.22 -3.68 2.48
CA ASN A 192 -0.19 -2.39 1.92
C ASN A 192 -0.63 -1.40 3.02
N GLU A 193 -1.30 -1.89 4.05
CA GLU A 193 -1.66 -1.11 5.23
C GLU A 193 -1.76 -2.01 6.47
N VAL A 194 -1.44 -1.46 7.65
CA VAL A 194 -1.44 -2.18 8.93
C VAL A 194 -2.29 -1.41 9.93
N HIS A 195 -3.15 -2.11 10.65
CA HIS A 195 -3.89 -1.60 11.78
C HIS A 195 -3.61 -2.43 13.02
N GLU A 196 -3.50 -1.77 14.17
CA GLU A 196 -3.59 -2.45 15.46
C GLU A 196 -5.08 -2.70 15.74
N LEU A 197 -5.44 -3.92 16.13
CA LEU A 197 -6.81 -4.29 16.44
C LEU A 197 -7.05 -4.20 17.96
N ASP A 198 -8.30 -4.07 18.40
CA ASP A 198 -8.65 -3.96 19.83
C ASP A 198 -8.24 -5.18 20.66
N ASN A 199 -8.07 -6.35 20.03
CA ASN A 199 -7.60 -7.56 20.69
C ASN A 199 -6.05 -7.64 20.79
N GLY A 200 -5.32 -6.64 20.27
CA GLY A 200 -3.86 -6.59 20.26
C GLY A 200 -3.20 -7.29 19.06
N ASP A 201 -3.97 -7.94 18.19
CA ASP A 201 -3.45 -8.44 16.91
C ASP A 201 -3.26 -7.29 15.93
N LEU A 202 -2.51 -7.56 14.86
CA LEU A 202 -2.34 -6.65 13.74
C LEU A 202 -3.24 -7.12 12.59
N GLY A 203 -4.12 -6.24 12.11
CA GLY A 203 -4.91 -6.44 10.91
C GLY A 203 -4.14 -5.90 9.71
N ILE A 204 -3.82 -6.77 8.75
CA ILE A 204 -3.06 -6.41 7.55
C ILE A 204 -4.00 -6.36 6.36
N LEU A 205 -4.00 -5.24 5.64
CA LEU A 205 -4.42 -5.17 4.25
C LEU A 205 -3.19 -5.41 3.38
N GLY A 206 -3.28 -6.34 2.45
CA GLY A 206 -2.18 -6.68 1.56
C GLY A 206 -2.64 -7.08 0.17
N HIS A 207 -1.69 -7.57 -0.60
CA HIS A 207 -1.95 -8.23 -1.86
C HIS A 207 -1.31 -9.60 -1.89
N ILE A 208 -1.94 -10.51 -2.61
CA ILE A 208 -1.35 -11.74 -3.12
C ILE A 208 -1.28 -11.66 -4.64
N ALA A 209 -0.22 -12.20 -5.20
CA ALA A 209 0.02 -12.16 -6.63
C ALA A 209 0.71 -13.42 -7.15
N TYR A 210 0.42 -13.73 -8.41
CA TYR A 210 0.98 -14.85 -9.16
C TYR A 210 1.00 -14.52 -10.66
N PHE A 211 1.72 -15.34 -11.43
CA PHE A 211 1.66 -15.32 -12.89
C PHE A 211 0.77 -16.47 -13.38
N ASP A 212 -0.08 -16.22 -14.38
CA ASP A 212 -0.72 -17.31 -15.12
C ASP A 212 0.25 -17.97 -16.12
N GLU A 213 -0.22 -19.03 -16.78
CA GLU A 213 0.54 -19.77 -17.81
C GLU A 213 0.97 -18.92 -19.00
N LYS A 214 0.29 -17.79 -19.25
CA LYS A 214 0.58 -16.84 -20.33
C LYS A 214 1.52 -15.72 -19.88
N GLY A 215 1.93 -15.70 -18.62
CA GLY A 215 2.78 -14.67 -18.03
C GLY A 215 2.03 -13.40 -17.62
N ASN A 216 0.69 -13.42 -17.59
CA ASN A 216 -0.09 -12.30 -17.07
C ASN A 216 0.01 -12.24 -15.55
N ARG A 217 0.02 -11.03 -15.00
CA ARG A 217 0.03 -10.82 -13.56
C ARG A 217 -1.39 -10.78 -13.02
N HIS A 218 -1.59 -11.51 -11.93
CA HIS A 218 -2.80 -11.47 -11.13
C HIS A 218 -2.46 -10.86 -9.78
N TYR A 219 -3.13 -9.78 -9.40
CA TYR A 219 -3.00 -9.20 -8.05
C TYR A 219 -4.39 -9.12 -7.43
N HIS A 220 -4.54 -9.74 -6.27
CA HIS A 220 -5.78 -9.74 -5.51
C HIS A 220 -5.56 -9.10 -4.16
N VAL A 221 -6.55 -8.35 -3.69
CA VAL A 221 -6.50 -7.73 -2.37
C VAL A 221 -6.80 -8.79 -1.33
N THR A 222 -5.93 -8.90 -0.34
CA THR A 222 -6.06 -9.84 0.78
C THR A 222 -6.12 -9.10 2.11
N THR A 223 -6.67 -9.79 3.10
CA THR A 223 -6.53 -9.43 4.50
C THR A 223 -6.08 -10.63 5.28
N PHE A 224 -5.28 -10.43 6.31
CA PHE A 224 -4.98 -11.43 7.33
C PHE A 224 -4.76 -10.74 8.68
N GLU A 225 -4.83 -11.53 9.74
CA GLU A 225 -4.50 -11.11 11.10
C GLU A 225 -3.16 -11.73 11.50
N PHE A 226 -2.36 -10.97 12.23
CA PHE A 226 -1.06 -11.39 12.70
C PHE A 226 -0.89 -11.05 14.17
N ASN A 227 -0.64 -12.06 14.99
CA ASN A 227 -0.35 -11.84 16.40
C ASN A 227 1.14 -11.51 16.58
N PRO A 228 1.50 -10.28 17.01
CA PRO A 228 2.90 -9.84 17.05
C PRO A 228 3.75 -10.54 18.13
N THR A 229 3.11 -11.22 19.09
CA THR A 229 3.79 -11.94 20.17
C THR A 229 4.08 -13.38 19.78
N THR A 230 3.08 -14.11 19.28
CA THR A 230 3.18 -15.52 18.90
C THR A 230 3.66 -15.71 17.47
N LYS A 231 3.69 -14.64 16.67
CA LYS A 231 4.04 -14.63 15.24
C LYS A 231 3.15 -15.53 14.37
N LYS A 232 1.90 -15.76 14.81
CA LYS A 232 0.93 -16.59 14.08
C LYS A 232 0.03 -15.76 13.19
N VAL A 233 -0.30 -16.32 12.03
CA VAL A 233 -1.28 -15.78 11.08
C VAL A 233 -2.64 -16.43 11.31
N SER A 234 -3.71 -15.65 11.18
CA SER A 234 -5.10 -16.10 11.15
C SER A 234 -5.90 -15.33 10.10
N ASN A 235 -7.10 -15.83 9.77
CA ASN A 235 -8.08 -15.14 8.92
C ASN A 235 -7.54 -14.63 7.57
N HIS A 236 -6.59 -15.35 6.95
CA HIS A 236 -6.07 -14.98 5.63
C HIS A 236 -7.11 -15.26 4.55
N ARG A 237 -7.52 -14.21 3.83
CA ARG A 237 -8.55 -14.29 2.78
C ARG A 237 -8.30 -13.30 1.66
N VAL A 238 -8.68 -13.70 0.45
CA VAL A 238 -8.88 -12.77 -0.67
C VAL A 238 -10.21 -12.06 -0.48
N ILE A 239 -10.19 -10.73 -0.43
CA ILE A 239 -11.38 -9.90 -0.19
C ILE A 239 -11.86 -9.16 -1.44
N VAL A 240 -10.97 -8.87 -2.40
CA VAL A 240 -11.30 -8.14 -3.63
C VAL A 240 -10.49 -8.65 -4.80
N LYS A 241 -11.18 -8.94 -5.92
CA LYS A 241 -10.60 -9.28 -7.22
C LYS A 241 -10.99 -8.25 -8.28
N ARG A 242 -10.24 -8.16 -9.38
CA ARG A 242 -10.45 -7.15 -10.43
C ARG A 242 -11.85 -7.17 -11.04
N GLU A 243 -12.46 -8.35 -11.14
CA GLU A 243 -13.73 -8.61 -11.83
C GLU A 243 -14.93 -7.83 -11.27
N ILE A 244 -14.88 -7.36 -10.01
CA ILE A 244 -15.97 -6.59 -9.41
C ILE A 244 -16.02 -5.13 -9.89
N PHE A 245 -14.94 -4.66 -10.54
CA PHE A 245 -14.83 -3.30 -11.07
C PHE A 245 -15.27 -3.25 -12.54
N PRO A 246 -15.63 -2.06 -13.06
CA PRO A 246 -16.04 -1.92 -14.46
C PRO A 246 -15.06 -2.56 -15.45
N LYS A 247 -15.62 -3.13 -16.52
CA LYS A 247 -14.88 -3.57 -17.71
C LYS A 247 -14.50 -2.37 -18.57
N GLY A 248 -13.52 -2.53 -19.46
CA GLY A 248 -13.09 -1.48 -20.39
C GLY A 248 -12.26 -0.37 -19.77
N ILE A 249 -11.80 -0.53 -18.51
CA ILE A 249 -10.81 0.37 -17.92
C ILE A 249 -9.50 0.24 -18.70
N LYS A 250 -8.88 1.37 -19.02
CA LYS A 250 -7.61 1.40 -19.73
C LYS A 250 -6.56 0.61 -18.92
N VAL A 251 -5.75 -0.21 -19.57
CA VAL A 251 -4.66 -0.96 -18.91
C VAL A 251 -3.32 -0.32 -19.26
N LYS A 252 -2.35 -0.31 -18.33
CA LYS A 252 -1.00 0.24 -18.62
C LYS A 252 -0.23 -0.66 -19.58
N ARG A 253 -0.33 -1.96 -19.36
CA ARG A 253 0.18 -3.04 -20.21
C ARG A 253 -0.83 -4.19 -20.17
N GLN A 254 -0.80 -5.07 -21.17
CA GLN A 254 -1.72 -6.19 -21.26
C GLN A 254 -1.57 -7.17 -20.08
N ASP A 255 -0.34 -7.38 -19.59
CA ASP A 255 -0.05 -8.26 -18.45
C ASP A 255 -0.60 -7.73 -17.11
N LEU A 256 -1.20 -6.53 -17.08
CA LEU A 256 -1.72 -5.87 -15.88
C LEU A 256 -3.26 -5.81 -15.84
N GLU A 257 -3.94 -6.52 -16.74
CA GLU A 257 -5.41 -6.47 -16.80
C GLU A 257 -6.06 -6.90 -15.48
N ASP A 258 -5.58 -7.98 -14.86
CA ASP A 258 -6.06 -8.51 -13.57
C ASP A 258 -5.23 -8.04 -12.36
N VAL A 259 -4.88 -6.76 -12.33
CA VAL A 259 -4.08 -6.17 -11.25
C VAL A 259 -4.91 -5.19 -10.41
N LEU A 260 -5.04 -5.49 -9.12
CA LEU A 260 -5.46 -4.56 -8.08
C LEU A 260 -4.35 -4.32 -7.08
N TYR A 261 -3.98 -3.05 -6.87
CA TYR A 261 -3.02 -2.66 -5.84
C TYR A 261 -3.76 -2.01 -4.67
N PRO A 262 -3.76 -2.61 -3.46
CA PRO A 262 -4.47 -2.04 -2.32
C PRO A 262 -3.84 -0.72 -1.87
N GLY A 263 -4.70 0.29 -1.75
CA GLY A 263 -4.34 1.62 -1.28
C GLY A 263 -4.56 1.84 0.21
N GLY A 264 -5.58 1.18 0.74
CA GLY A 264 -5.88 1.15 2.16
C GLY A 264 -7.32 0.80 2.47
N ILE A 265 -7.65 0.69 3.75
CA ILE A 265 -8.94 0.27 4.27
C ILE A 265 -9.34 1.09 5.50
N ARG A 266 -10.61 1.49 5.57
CA ARG A 266 -11.17 2.15 6.76
C ARG A 266 -12.59 1.72 7.04
N LYS A 267 -12.97 1.72 8.32
CA LYS A 267 -14.37 1.54 8.72
C LYS A 267 -15.18 2.75 8.28
N ILE A 268 -16.37 2.52 7.71
CA ILE A 268 -17.32 3.58 7.38
C ILE A 268 -18.04 3.94 8.68
N ALA A 269 -17.88 5.18 9.16
CA ALA A 269 -18.34 5.60 10.49
C ALA A 269 -19.83 5.31 10.76
N THR A 270 -20.67 5.35 9.73
CA THR A 270 -22.13 5.17 9.82
C THR A 270 -22.60 3.74 9.55
N SER A 271 -21.70 2.76 9.42
CA SER A 271 -22.08 1.38 9.13
C SER A 271 -21.07 0.34 9.65
N ASP A 272 -21.44 -0.94 9.59
CA ASP A 272 -20.53 -2.07 9.88
C ASP A 272 -19.65 -2.47 8.69
N LYS A 273 -19.64 -1.65 7.64
CA LYS A 273 -18.86 -1.88 6.43
C LYS A 273 -17.52 -1.15 6.47
N TYR A 274 -16.64 -1.60 5.59
CA TYR A 274 -15.33 -1.03 5.36
C TYR A 274 -15.22 -0.60 3.91
N GLU A 275 -14.56 0.53 3.69
CA GLU A 275 -14.22 1.03 2.37
C GLU A 275 -12.77 0.67 2.07
N VAL A 276 -12.53 0.01 0.93
CA VAL A 276 -11.19 -0.34 0.44
C VAL A 276 -10.91 0.49 -0.79
N PHE A 277 -9.80 1.24 -0.79
CA PHE A 277 -9.28 1.94 -1.95
C PHE A 277 -8.25 1.06 -2.67
N VAL A 278 -8.27 1.09 -4.00
CA VAL A 278 -7.37 0.31 -4.84
C VAL A 278 -6.92 1.10 -6.06
N GLY A 279 -5.69 0.86 -6.50
CA GLY A 279 -5.28 1.09 -7.88
C GLY A 279 -5.71 -0.07 -8.77
N ILE A 280 -6.05 0.24 -10.02
CA ILE A 280 -6.62 -0.70 -10.99
C ILE A 280 -5.77 -0.64 -12.26
N SER A 281 -5.16 -1.78 -12.60
CA SER A 281 -4.42 -2.01 -13.84
C SER A 281 -3.33 -0.98 -14.16
N ASP A 282 -2.77 -0.35 -13.11
CA ASP A 282 -1.80 0.74 -13.16
C ASP A 282 -2.22 1.97 -13.99
N THR A 283 -3.52 2.31 -13.98
CA THR A 283 -4.04 3.49 -14.71
C THR A 283 -5.10 4.29 -13.97
N SER A 284 -5.87 3.61 -13.12
CA SER A 284 -7.06 4.18 -12.50
C SER A 284 -7.12 3.85 -11.02
N SER A 285 -7.98 4.55 -10.30
CA SER A 285 -8.31 4.24 -8.91
C SER A 285 -9.77 3.92 -8.75
N GLY A 286 -10.07 3.06 -7.79
CA GLY A 286 -11.43 2.76 -7.42
C GLY A 286 -11.55 2.42 -5.95
N LYS A 287 -12.79 2.16 -5.55
CA LYS A 287 -13.13 1.72 -4.22
C LYS A 287 -14.22 0.67 -4.21
N VAL A 288 -14.31 -0.05 -3.10
CA VAL A 288 -15.37 -1.02 -2.83
C VAL A 288 -15.73 -1.01 -1.35
N GLU A 289 -17.01 -1.19 -1.05
CA GLU A 289 -17.49 -1.43 0.31
C GLU A 289 -17.58 -2.93 0.59
N ILE A 290 -16.91 -3.41 1.64
CA ILE A 290 -16.93 -4.80 2.07
C ILE A 290 -17.49 -4.93 3.50
N GLY A 291 -17.86 -6.14 3.91
CA GLY A 291 -18.12 -6.45 5.33
C GLY A 291 -16.85 -6.46 6.17
N SER A 292 -16.96 -6.76 7.47
CA SER A 292 -15.81 -6.70 8.38
C SER A 292 -14.63 -7.60 7.91
N PRO A 293 -13.47 -7.00 7.60
CA PRO A 293 -12.26 -7.68 7.13
C PRO A 293 -11.43 -8.29 8.27
N PHE A 294 -11.74 -7.97 9.53
CA PHE A 294 -11.03 -8.45 10.71
C PHE A 294 -12.00 -8.94 11.78
N SER A 295 -11.50 -9.79 12.68
CA SER A 295 -12.20 -10.35 13.84
C SER A 295 -12.46 -9.31 14.93
N SER A 296 -11.69 -8.23 14.94
CA SER A 296 -11.75 -7.14 15.91
C SER A 296 -11.63 -5.78 15.21
N THR A 297 -12.07 -4.71 15.88
CA THR A 297 -12.11 -3.36 15.31
C THR A 297 -10.68 -2.81 15.15
N PRO A 298 -10.32 -2.24 13.98
CA PRO A 298 -9.04 -1.59 13.80
C PRO A 298 -9.01 -0.20 14.43
N LYS A 299 -7.89 0.09 15.10
CA LYS A 299 -7.58 1.40 15.67
C LYS A 299 -7.08 2.32 14.56
N LEU A 300 -7.83 3.39 14.29
CA LEU A 300 -7.52 4.34 13.22
C LEU A 300 -6.55 5.43 13.69
N LYS A 301 -5.40 5.58 13.02
CA LYS A 301 -4.37 6.60 13.35
C LYS A 301 -4.51 7.91 12.58
N LEU A 302 -5.23 7.88 11.45
CA LEU A 302 -5.27 8.98 10.46
C LEU A 302 -6.68 9.56 10.25
N HIS A 303 -7.69 9.04 10.96
CA HIS A 303 -9.09 9.40 10.79
C HIS A 303 -9.73 9.99 12.06
N SER A 304 -8.90 10.37 13.03
CA SER A 304 -9.28 11.03 14.29
C SER A 304 -9.08 12.54 14.21
#